data_AF-A0A327M1L3-F1
#
_entry.id   AF-A0A327M1L3-F1
#
_cell.length_a   1.000
_cell.length_b   1.000
_cell.length_c   1.000
_cell.angle_alpha   90.00
_cell.angle_beta   90.00
_cell.angle_gamma   90.00
#
_symmetry.space_group_name_H-M   'P 1'
#
loop_
_entity.id
_entity.type
_entity.pdbx_description
1 polymer ?
#
loop_
_entity_poly.entity_id
_entity_poly.type
_entity_poly.pdbx_seq_one_letter_code
_entity_poly.pdbx_strand_id
1 'polypeptide(L)'
;MSWRRAALAALVLVAACDRHSEDEARALAEHWFDIGETLHFASQRHCTAAVFRAQSGEVKSRVPLFASAEAVIGSGAQAGAFAISTPDSSVDVLFLALMNADRPTGLALRETGLAARPCMTEATRQAFHSALTVSPSVLVYSAPDGAFAVLDPVRRHVVLTSGAIQ
;
A
#
# COMPACT_ATOMS: atom_id res chain seq x y z
N MET A 1 7.79 53.18 29.64
CA MET A 1 6.50 52.51 29.88
C MET A 1 5.68 52.61 28.60
N SER A 2 5.70 51.58 27.76
CA SER A 2 4.66 51.32 26.74
C SER A 2 4.95 49.95 26.12
N TRP A 3 4.52 48.93 26.85
CA TRP A 3 4.31 47.59 26.33
C TRP A 3 3.36 47.65 25.12
N ARG A 4 3.76 47.04 24.01
CA ARG A 4 2.87 46.42 23.02
C ARG A 4 3.73 45.63 22.02
N ARG A 5 4.45 44.64 22.54
CA ARG A 5 4.85 43.45 21.78
C ARG A 5 3.72 42.44 21.88
N ALA A 6 3.65 41.57 20.87
CA ALA A 6 2.97 40.28 20.84
C ALA A 6 1.47 40.28 20.52
N ALA A 7 1.16 39.97 19.27
CA ALA A 7 0.03 39.10 18.89
C ALA A 7 0.27 38.55 17.47
N LEU A 8 1.37 37.82 17.29
CA LEU A 8 1.66 37.02 16.09
C LEU A 8 2.19 35.68 16.61
N ALA A 9 1.30 34.71 16.80
CA ALA A 9 1.60 33.28 16.66
C ALA A 9 0.41 32.41 17.10
N ALA A 10 0.25 31.31 16.35
CA ALA A 10 -0.38 30.05 16.71
C ALA A 10 -1.88 29.86 16.36
N LEU A 11 -2.19 29.95 15.06
CA LEU A 11 -3.16 29.03 14.45
C LEU A 11 -2.42 27.72 14.12
N VAL A 12 -2.32 26.82 15.09
CA VAL A 12 -1.91 25.42 14.86
C VAL A 12 -3.11 24.71 14.23
N LEU A 13 -3.04 24.48 12.92
CA LEU A 13 -4.01 23.66 12.20
C LEU A 13 -3.85 22.21 12.66
N VAL A 14 -4.90 21.68 13.32
CA VAL A 14 -5.04 20.27 13.67
C VAL A 14 -5.40 19.50 12.40
N ALA A 15 -4.41 19.25 11.53
CA ALA A 15 -4.56 18.50 10.29
C ALA A 15 -3.93 17.10 10.34
N ALA A 16 -3.70 16.53 11.53
CA ALA A 16 -2.89 15.32 11.70
C ALA A 16 -3.65 14.14 12.35
N CYS A 17 -4.90 13.92 11.97
CA CYS A 17 -5.60 12.68 12.33
C CYS A 17 -5.64 11.65 11.20
N ASP A 18 -5.10 11.95 10.03
CA ASP A 18 -5.03 10.98 8.93
C ASP A 18 -3.73 10.18 9.02
N ARG A 19 -3.79 8.90 8.65
CA ARG A 19 -2.62 8.01 8.67
C ARG A 19 -1.56 8.45 7.66
N HIS A 20 -2.02 8.91 6.50
CA HIS A 20 -1.22 9.50 5.44
C HIS A 20 -1.96 10.70 4.84
N SER A 21 -1.21 11.70 4.39
CA SER A 21 -1.63 12.63 3.35
C SER A 21 -1.61 11.96 1.96
N GLU A 22 -2.25 12.59 0.97
CA GLU A 22 -2.20 12.07 -0.41
C GLU A 22 -0.77 12.06 -0.96
N ASP A 23 0.00 13.11 -0.69
CA ASP A 23 1.39 13.25 -1.13
C ASP A 23 2.29 12.15 -0.54
N GLU A 24 2.11 11.79 0.73
CA GLU A 24 2.84 10.68 1.37
C GLU A 24 2.47 9.33 0.76
N ALA A 25 1.17 9.07 0.57
CA ALA A 25 0.70 7.84 -0.06
C ALA A 25 1.19 7.71 -1.51
N ARG A 26 1.21 8.83 -2.24
CA ARG A 26 1.73 8.92 -3.59
C ARG A 26 3.24 8.68 -3.61
N ALA A 27 4.01 9.34 -2.75
CA ALA A 27 5.46 9.15 -2.66
C ALA A 27 5.83 7.70 -2.33
N LEU A 28 5.04 7.05 -1.46
CA LEU A 28 5.21 5.63 -1.15
C LEU A 28 4.93 4.75 -2.38
N ALA A 29 3.83 4.98 -3.09
CA ALA A 29 3.50 4.23 -4.31
C ALA A 29 4.54 4.48 -5.43
N GLU A 30 5.03 5.72 -5.60
CA GLU A 30 6.09 6.09 -6.52
C GLU A 30 7.43 5.45 -6.16
N HIS A 31 7.65 5.07 -4.90
CA HIS A 31 8.82 4.31 -4.51
C HIS A 31 8.83 2.91 -5.13
N TRP A 32 7.64 2.34 -5.37
CA TRP A 32 7.48 0.95 -5.78
C TRP A 32 7.12 0.81 -7.25
N PHE A 33 6.33 1.72 -7.79
CA PHE A 33 5.78 1.66 -9.14
C PHE A 33 5.96 2.97 -9.88
N ASP A 34 5.79 2.92 -11.20
CA ASP A 34 5.59 4.12 -12.00
C ASP A 34 4.09 4.45 -12.05
N ILE A 35 3.68 5.58 -11.44
CA ILE A 35 2.28 5.95 -11.27
C ILE A 35 1.96 7.33 -11.85
N GLY A 36 0.75 7.45 -12.42
CA GLY A 36 0.17 8.63 -13.06
C GLY A 36 -0.79 9.33 -12.11
N GLU A 37 -1.97 9.73 -12.59
CA GLU A 37 -2.93 10.44 -11.75
C GLU A 37 -3.47 9.59 -10.58
N THR A 38 -3.89 10.28 -9.50
CA THR A 38 -4.70 9.68 -8.43
C THR A 38 -6.13 9.50 -8.92
N LEU A 39 -6.63 8.27 -8.87
CA LEU A 39 -8.01 7.91 -9.23
C LEU A 39 -8.93 7.89 -8.00
N HIS A 40 -8.38 7.54 -6.84
CA HIS A 40 -9.05 7.59 -5.55
C HIS A 40 -8.03 7.80 -4.45
N PHE A 41 -8.35 8.64 -3.46
CA PHE A 41 -7.61 8.74 -2.22
C PHE A 41 -8.57 8.97 -1.07
N ALA A 42 -8.41 8.19 -0.01
CA ALA A 42 -9.02 8.48 1.28
C ALA A 42 -8.13 7.92 2.39
N SER A 43 -8.04 8.70 3.46
CA SER A 43 -7.23 8.41 4.62
C SER A 43 -8.01 8.82 5.87
N GLN A 44 -7.80 8.06 6.94
CA GLN A 44 -8.29 8.31 8.29
C GLN A 44 -7.20 7.84 9.25
N ARG A 45 -7.40 8.05 10.56
CA ARG A 45 -6.42 7.70 11.60
C ARG A 45 -5.85 6.28 11.51
N HIS A 46 -6.66 5.32 11.08
CA HIS A 46 -6.29 3.90 11.10
C HIS A 46 -6.25 3.26 9.71
N CYS A 47 -6.59 4.00 8.65
CA CYS A 47 -6.66 3.47 7.30
C CYS A 47 -6.18 4.46 6.25
N THR A 48 -5.64 3.91 5.17
CA THR A 48 -5.42 4.62 3.91
C THR A 48 -5.76 3.67 2.78
N ALA A 49 -6.53 4.15 1.81
CA ALA A 49 -6.76 3.48 0.54
C ALA A 49 -6.53 4.48 -0.59
N ALA A 50 -5.63 4.16 -1.50
CA ALA A 50 -5.35 4.97 -2.67
C ALA A 50 -5.36 4.10 -3.93
N VAL A 51 -5.83 4.67 -5.03
CA VAL A 51 -5.78 4.05 -6.36
C VAL A 51 -5.12 5.04 -7.28
N PHE A 52 -4.08 4.60 -7.97
CA PHE A 52 -3.35 5.39 -8.95
C PHE A 52 -3.42 4.72 -10.31
N ARG A 53 -3.35 5.51 -11.39
CA ARG A 53 -3.10 4.96 -12.72
C ARG A 53 -1.67 4.42 -12.78
N ALA A 54 -1.48 3.18 -13.19
CA ALA A 54 -0.16 2.62 -13.47
C ALA A 54 0.35 3.14 -14.82
N GLN A 55 1.58 3.66 -14.85
CA GLN A 55 2.25 4.07 -16.09
C GLN A 55 3.00 2.91 -16.74
N SER A 56 3.52 1.98 -15.94
CA SER A 56 4.15 0.75 -16.38
C SER A 56 3.50 -0.49 -15.73
N GLY A 57 3.80 -1.67 -16.29
CA GLY A 57 3.44 -2.97 -15.71
C GLY A 57 4.50 -3.53 -14.76
N GLU A 58 5.46 -2.72 -14.33
CA GLU A 58 6.68 -3.19 -13.67
C GLU A 58 6.85 -2.58 -12.27
N VAL A 59 7.49 -3.34 -11.39
CA VAL A 59 8.00 -2.82 -10.12
C VAL A 59 9.36 -2.16 -10.34
N LYS A 60 9.63 -1.06 -9.64
CA LYS A 60 10.92 -0.36 -9.70
C LYS A 60 12.04 -1.22 -9.11
N SER A 61 13.23 -1.13 -9.69
CA SER A 61 14.42 -1.91 -9.33
C SER A 61 14.92 -1.75 -7.88
N ARG A 62 14.45 -0.72 -7.18
CA ARG A 62 14.78 -0.47 -5.76
C ARG A 62 14.02 -1.38 -4.79
N VAL A 63 12.97 -2.07 -5.25
CA VAL A 63 12.26 -3.07 -4.46
C VAL A 63 12.68 -4.46 -4.94
N PRO A 64 13.20 -5.33 -4.06
CA PRO A 64 13.59 -6.67 -4.47
C PRO A 64 12.34 -7.47 -4.90
N LEU A 65 12.39 -8.03 -6.12
CA LEU A 65 11.31 -8.83 -6.69
C LEU A 65 11.64 -10.33 -6.55
N PHE A 66 10.70 -11.07 -5.97
CA PHE A 66 10.79 -12.50 -5.73
C PHE A 66 9.77 -13.27 -6.57
N ALA A 67 10.16 -14.48 -6.97
CA ALA A 67 9.31 -15.39 -7.74
C ALA A 67 8.65 -16.49 -6.88
N SER A 68 8.78 -16.44 -5.55
CA SER A 68 8.14 -17.39 -4.63
C SER A 68 8.09 -16.83 -3.21
N ALA A 69 7.13 -17.32 -2.40
CA ALA A 69 7.01 -16.95 -1.00
C ALA A 69 8.21 -17.46 -0.19
N GLU A 70 8.68 -18.67 -0.49
CA GLU A 70 9.84 -19.29 0.15
C GLU A 70 11.10 -18.44 -0.02
N ALA A 71 11.30 -17.83 -1.19
CA ALA A 71 12.44 -16.94 -1.43
C ALA A 71 12.33 -15.62 -0.63
N VAL A 72 11.11 -15.09 -0.45
CA VAL A 72 10.87 -13.92 0.43
C VAL A 72 11.30 -14.29 1.86
N ILE A 73 10.79 -15.39 2.38
CA ILE A 73 11.03 -15.79 3.79
C ILE A 73 12.49 -16.18 4.02
N GLY A 74 13.07 -16.97 3.10
CA GLY A 74 14.46 -17.42 3.19
C GLY A 74 15.49 -16.28 3.08
N SER A 75 15.13 -15.17 2.44
CA SER A 75 15.99 -13.98 2.35
C SER A 75 15.82 -12.99 3.52
N GLY A 76 14.78 -13.16 4.35
CA GLY A 76 14.47 -12.22 5.43
C GLY A 76 13.81 -10.91 4.94
N ALA A 77 13.39 -10.83 3.68
CA ALA A 77 12.87 -9.62 3.07
C ALA A 77 11.54 -9.13 3.70
N GLN A 78 10.82 -10.01 4.41
CA GLN A 78 9.56 -9.69 5.09
C GLN A 78 9.68 -8.65 6.20
N ALA A 79 10.90 -8.39 6.71
CA ALA A 79 11.15 -7.32 7.68
C ALA A 79 11.24 -5.92 7.01
N GLY A 80 11.37 -5.86 5.68
CA GLY A 80 11.48 -4.63 4.91
C GLY A 80 10.38 -4.53 3.84
N ALA A 81 10.74 -3.96 2.69
CA ALA A 81 9.88 -3.90 1.51
C ALA A 81 10.30 -4.96 0.48
N PHE A 82 9.33 -5.71 -0.04
CA PHE A 82 9.55 -6.70 -1.09
C PHE A 82 8.41 -6.70 -2.10
N ALA A 83 8.72 -7.12 -3.32
CA ALA A 83 7.74 -7.43 -4.35
C ALA A 83 7.70 -8.94 -4.58
N ILE A 84 6.53 -9.48 -4.84
CA ILE A 84 6.36 -10.86 -5.27
C ILE A 84 5.42 -10.91 -6.48
N SER A 85 5.84 -11.64 -7.51
CA SER A 85 5.01 -11.89 -8.68
C SER A 85 5.45 -13.19 -9.34
N THR A 86 4.47 -13.94 -9.82
CA THR A 86 4.66 -15.13 -10.65
C THR A 86 3.76 -15.02 -11.88
N PRO A 87 4.20 -15.48 -13.06
CA PRO A 87 3.47 -15.28 -14.32
C PRO A 87 2.00 -15.76 -14.29
N ASP A 88 1.74 -16.85 -13.57
CA ASP A 88 0.43 -17.52 -13.56
C ASP A 88 -0.26 -17.45 -12.19
N SER A 89 0.08 -16.47 -11.35
CA SER A 89 -0.61 -16.29 -10.07
C SER A 89 -1.16 -14.89 -9.88
N SER A 90 -2.29 -14.85 -9.18
CA SER A 90 -2.93 -13.67 -8.65
C SER A 90 -2.47 -13.40 -7.21
N VAL A 91 -2.71 -12.20 -6.69
CA VAL A 91 -2.28 -11.85 -5.33
C VAL A 91 -2.97 -12.68 -4.26
N ASP A 92 -4.21 -13.13 -4.45
CA ASP A 92 -4.87 -14.05 -3.51
C ASP A 92 -4.14 -15.41 -3.41
N VAL A 93 -3.63 -15.94 -4.52
CA VAL A 93 -2.77 -17.14 -4.54
C VAL A 93 -1.43 -16.86 -3.87
N LEU A 94 -0.77 -15.74 -4.19
CA LEU A 94 0.50 -15.35 -3.56
C LEU A 94 0.35 -15.10 -2.06
N PHE A 95 -0.77 -14.53 -1.63
CA PHE A 95 -1.13 -14.35 -0.24
C PHE A 95 -1.23 -15.69 0.50
N LEU A 96 -1.90 -16.68 -0.08
CA LEU A 96 -1.97 -18.02 0.50
C LEU A 96 -0.59 -18.68 0.58
N ALA A 97 0.26 -18.49 -0.45
CA ALA A 97 1.63 -18.98 -0.43
C ALA A 97 2.45 -18.33 0.70
N LEU A 98 2.37 -17.02 0.87
CA LEU A 98 3.01 -16.29 1.98
C LEU A 98 2.48 -16.75 3.34
N MET A 99 1.16 -16.92 3.49
CA MET A 99 0.53 -17.41 4.72
C MET A 99 1.03 -18.81 5.11
N ASN A 100 1.23 -19.69 4.12
CA ASN A 100 1.73 -21.04 4.33
C ASN A 100 3.24 -21.07 4.63
N ALA A 101 4.02 -20.21 3.97
CA ALA A 101 5.46 -20.11 4.18
C ALA A 101 5.83 -19.44 5.51
N ASP A 102 5.13 -18.37 5.88
CA ASP A 102 5.29 -17.64 7.14
C ASP A 102 3.96 -17.02 7.58
N ARG A 103 3.36 -17.65 8.60
CA ARG A 103 2.06 -17.23 9.14
C ARG A 103 2.04 -15.78 9.64
N PRO A 104 3.05 -15.28 10.39
CA PRO A 104 3.10 -13.87 10.79
C PRO A 104 3.02 -12.89 9.61
N THR A 105 3.80 -13.12 8.55
CA THR A 105 3.79 -12.29 7.35
C THR A 105 2.44 -12.31 6.66
N GLY A 106 1.85 -13.50 6.49
CA GLY A 106 0.50 -13.63 5.92
C GLY A 106 -0.57 -12.90 6.74
N LEU A 107 -0.51 -12.99 8.07
CA LEU A 107 -1.45 -12.28 8.95
C LEU A 107 -1.31 -10.76 8.83
N ALA A 108 -0.07 -10.26 8.81
CA ALA A 108 0.20 -8.83 8.64
C ALA A 108 -0.36 -8.30 7.31
N LEU A 109 -0.14 -9.01 6.19
CA LEU A 109 -0.72 -8.63 4.90
C LEU A 109 -2.25 -8.57 4.96
N ARG A 110 -2.88 -9.60 5.56
CA ARG A 110 -4.34 -9.65 5.68
C ARG A 110 -4.86 -8.46 6.49
N GLU A 111 -4.21 -8.17 7.61
CA GLU A 111 -4.57 -7.08 8.50
C GLU A 111 -4.46 -5.73 7.79
N THR A 112 -3.35 -5.47 7.11
CA THR A 112 -3.16 -4.23 6.32
C THR A 112 -4.23 -4.05 5.25
N GLY A 113 -4.59 -5.12 4.54
CA GLY A 113 -5.60 -5.05 3.48
C GLY A 113 -7.02 -4.83 4.01
N LEU A 114 -7.36 -5.51 5.11
CA LEU A 114 -8.67 -5.35 5.76
C LEU A 114 -8.81 -4.00 6.47
N ALA A 115 -7.74 -3.50 7.08
CA ALA A 115 -7.72 -2.21 7.76
C ALA A 115 -8.01 -1.05 6.82
N ALA A 116 -7.68 -1.17 5.52
CA ALA A 116 -7.97 -0.14 4.52
C ALA A 116 -9.45 -0.03 4.12
N ARG A 117 -10.28 -1.04 4.41
CA ARG A 117 -11.69 -1.10 3.96
C ARG A 117 -12.56 0.12 4.34
N PRO A 118 -12.45 0.72 5.54
CA PRO A 118 -13.22 1.92 5.89
C PRO A 118 -12.87 3.15 5.04
N CYS A 119 -11.70 3.16 4.40
CA CYS A 119 -11.25 4.20 3.49
C CYS A 119 -11.64 3.90 2.01
N MET A 120 -12.37 2.81 1.73
CA MET A 120 -12.75 2.42 0.37
C MET A 120 -14.23 2.71 0.08
N THR A 121 -14.47 3.39 -1.04
CA THR A 121 -15.80 3.39 -1.68
C THR A 121 -16.12 2.00 -2.24
N GLU A 122 -17.37 1.78 -2.68
CA GLU A 122 -17.74 0.55 -3.37
C GLU A 122 -16.87 0.31 -4.62
N ALA A 123 -16.68 1.34 -5.44
CA ALA A 123 -15.85 1.27 -6.64
C ALA A 123 -14.38 0.93 -6.30
N THR A 124 -13.82 1.56 -5.26
CA THR A 124 -12.46 1.28 -4.78
C THR A 124 -12.34 -0.17 -4.29
N ARG A 125 -13.36 -0.69 -3.61
CA ARG A 125 -13.37 -2.07 -3.11
C ARG A 125 -13.43 -3.09 -4.24
N GLN A 126 -14.23 -2.80 -5.28
CA GLN A 126 -14.28 -3.62 -6.49
C GLN A 126 -12.96 -3.59 -7.25
N ALA A 127 -12.33 -2.42 -7.38
CA ALA A 127 -11.00 -2.29 -7.98
C ALA A 127 -9.95 -3.09 -7.19
N PHE A 128 -9.96 -2.99 -5.85
CA PHE A 128 -9.07 -3.75 -4.99
C PHE A 128 -9.28 -5.26 -5.11
N HIS A 129 -10.52 -5.74 -5.00
CA HIS A 129 -10.83 -7.15 -5.20
C HIS A 129 -10.38 -7.65 -6.58
N SER A 130 -10.64 -6.86 -7.62
CA SER A 130 -10.25 -7.24 -8.97
C SER A 130 -8.73 -7.26 -9.17
N ALA A 131 -7.99 -6.38 -8.50
CA ALA A 131 -6.54 -6.39 -8.50
C ALA A 131 -5.98 -7.62 -7.75
N LEU A 132 -6.68 -8.10 -6.72
CA LEU A 132 -6.27 -9.29 -5.97
C LEU A 132 -6.43 -10.59 -6.77
N THR A 133 -7.41 -10.67 -7.66
CA THR A 133 -7.77 -11.90 -8.38
C THR A 133 -7.28 -11.95 -9.83
N VAL A 134 -6.74 -10.84 -10.37
CA VAL A 134 -6.16 -10.82 -11.71
C VAL A 134 -4.79 -11.50 -11.73
N SER A 135 -4.52 -12.23 -12.81
CA SER A 135 -3.22 -12.83 -13.09
C SER A 135 -2.73 -12.40 -14.49
N PRO A 136 -1.45 -12.05 -14.65
CA PRO A 136 -0.48 -11.83 -13.59
C PRO A 136 -0.80 -10.58 -12.76
N SER A 137 -0.33 -10.55 -11.52
CA SER A 137 -0.29 -9.34 -10.69
C SER A 137 1.00 -9.26 -9.90
N VAL A 138 1.34 -8.05 -9.44
CA VAL A 138 2.48 -7.81 -8.56
C VAL A 138 1.96 -7.33 -7.22
N LEU A 139 2.37 -8.01 -6.16
CA LEU A 139 2.17 -7.58 -4.78
C LEU A 139 3.47 -6.95 -4.27
N VAL A 140 3.41 -5.73 -3.76
CA VAL A 140 4.48 -5.13 -2.96
C VAL A 140 4.00 -4.99 -1.53
N TYR A 141 4.75 -5.50 -0.57
CA TYR A 141 4.49 -5.32 0.86
C TYR A 141 5.67 -4.61 1.51
N SER A 142 5.39 -3.74 2.48
CA SER A 142 6.37 -3.10 3.33
C SER A 142 5.92 -3.15 4.79
N ALA A 143 6.66 -3.90 5.61
CA ALA A 143 6.43 -3.94 7.06
C ALA A 143 6.69 -2.58 7.72
N PRO A 144 7.80 -1.86 7.42
CA PRO A 144 8.06 -0.54 8.01
C PRO A 144 6.96 0.49 7.75
N ASP A 145 6.35 0.45 6.56
CA ASP A 145 5.28 1.38 6.17
C ASP A 145 3.88 0.88 6.60
N GLY A 146 3.77 -0.38 7.07
CA GLY A 146 2.50 -1.03 7.37
C GLY A 146 1.55 -0.93 6.18
N ALA A 147 2.06 -1.19 4.98
CA ALA A 147 1.38 -0.93 3.72
C ALA A 147 1.68 -2.02 2.71
N PHE A 148 0.71 -2.27 1.82
CA PHE A 148 0.96 -3.05 0.63
C PHE A 148 0.19 -2.47 -0.54
N ALA A 149 0.73 -2.70 -1.73
CA ALA A 149 0.12 -2.29 -2.97
C ALA A 149 0.05 -3.44 -3.96
N VAL A 150 -0.99 -3.42 -4.79
CA VAL A 150 -1.18 -4.38 -5.86
C VAL A 150 -1.21 -3.65 -7.19
N LEU A 151 -0.39 -4.12 -8.12
CA LEU A 151 -0.45 -3.72 -9.52
C LEU A 151 -1.35 -4.68 -10.30
N ASP A 152 -2.46 -4.13 -10.80
CA ASP A 152 -3.32 -4.76 -11.80
C ASP A 152 -2.86 -4.27 -13.20
N PRO A 153 -2.15 -5.11 -13.98
CA PRO A 153 -1.66 -4.71 -15.30
C PRO A 153 -2.80 -4.62 -16.34
N VAL A 154 -3.92 -5.31 -16.13
CA VAL A 154 -5.06 -5.33 -17.07
C VAL A 154 -5.81 -4.01 -17.02
N ARG A 155 -6.11 -3.53 -15.81
CA ARG A 155 -6.79 -2.24 -15.60
C ARG A 155 -5.83 -1.06 -15.49
N ARG A 156 -4.53 -1.34 -15.41
CA ARG A 156 -3.48 -0.35 -15.14
C ARG A 156 -3.75 0.43 -13.86
N HIS A 157 -4.02 -0.28 -12.77
CA HIS A 157 -4.22 0.32 -11.46
C HIS A 157 -3.12 -0.13 -10.50
N VAL A 158 -2.61 0.80 -9.70
CA VAL A 158 -1.91 0.49 -8.46
C VAL A 158 -2.87 0.78 -7.32
N VAL A 159 -3.26 -0.24 -6.58
CA VAL A 159 -4.11 -0.10 -5.40
C VAL A 159 -3.23 -0.21 -4.16
N LEU A 160 -3.03 0.91 -3.46
CA LEU A 160 -2.29 0.99 -2.21
C LEU A 160 -3.26 0.88 -1.03
N THR A 161 -2.91 0.02 -0.08
CA THR A 161 -3.59 -0.12 1.19
C THR A 161 -2.61 0.10 2.32
N SER A 162 -3.06 0.74 3.38
CA SER A 162 -2.28 0.83 4.60
C SER A 162 -3.18 0.91 5.82
N GLY A 163 -2.73 0.32 6.91
CA GLY A 163 -3.47 0.27 8.16
C GLY A 163 -3.03 -0.92 9.01
N ALA A 164 -3.55 -0.95 10.23
CA ALA A 164 -3.44 -2.07 11.15
C ALA A 164 -4.78 -2.26 11.83
N ILE A 165 -5.18 -3.51 12.05
CA ILE A 165 -6.36 -3.80 12.86
C ILE A 165 -5.91 -3.68 14.32
N GLN A 166 -6.53 -2.77 15.08
CA GLN A 166 -6.31 -2.64 16.53
C GLN A 166 -7.21 -3.60 17.29
#